data_AF-A0A972J2N7-F1
#
_entry.id   AF-A0A972J2N7-F1
#
_cell.length_a   1.000
_cell.length_b   1.000
_cell.length_c   1.000
_cell.angle_alpha   90.00
_cell.angle_beta   90.00
_cell.angle_gamma   90.00
#
_symmetry.space_group_name_H-M   'P 1'
#
loop_
_entity.id
_entity.type
_entity.pdbx_description
1 polymer ?
#
loop_
_entity_poly.entity_id
_entity_poly.type
_entity_poly.pdbx_seq_one_letter_code
_entity_poly.pdbx_strand_id
1 'polypeptide(L)'
;MDKKRNDTLFCPFLGFEDDPTTALAYPAKLNFCFRAKPAAPVSLAHQRDKCLTEFYVDCPVFQSENPIPLPESIRGERKSKTFQFNWVPLVALIAVVIIGLVALLLTGVFTFRGFTPPLADISTATHTPAHLPVVPLSAEPTTTVEATATLVPTVTATWLIPGKHTPRALETPFGTSPQLVIHKVAAGEGFILLAEKFHTTADAIKAINYQLPDSLWENTLLVIPVNTDDVAGLPAFSVVEIRAEGMTIESYAARMQLDVEMLKKYNDLPEGYSFQIGEMLIVPMTE
;
A
#
# COMPACT_ATOMS: atom_id res chain seq x y z
N MET A 1 -23.37 -26.09 8.84
CA MET A 1 -22.23 -26.77 9.48
C MET A 1 -21.66 -25.86 10.55
N ASP A 2 -21.95 -26.16 11.83
CA ASP A 2 -21.34 -25.47 12.96
C ASP A 2 -19.88 -25.92 13.11
N LYS A 3 -18.97 -25.12 12.56
CA LYS A 3 -17.53 -25.27 12.80
C LYS A 3 -17.27 -24.76 14.23
N LYS A 4 -17.45 -25.67 15.20
CA LYS A 4 -17.15 -25.48 16.63
C LYS A 4 -15.77 -24.82 16.80
N ARG A 5 -15.65 -23.93 17.80
CA ARG A 5 -14.40 -23.37 18.32
C ARG A 5 -13.36 -24.48 18.44
N ASN A 6 -12.47 -24.55 17.45
CA ASN A 6 -11.19 -25.23 17.60
C ASN A 6 -10.18 -24.17 18.05
N ASP A 7 -9.11 -24.61 18.68
CA ASP A 7 -7.96 -23.81 19.12
C ASP A 7 -7.16 -23.27 17.92
N THR A 8 -7.84 -22.70 16.92
CA THR A 8 -7.24 -22.11 15.73
C THR A 8 -6.85 -20.68 16.04
N LEU A 9 -5.55 -20.38 15.87
CA LEU A 9 -4.96 -19.04 16.01
C LEU A 9 -5.48 -18.02 14.96
N PHE A 10 -6.36 -18.45 14.04
CA PHE A 10 -6.93 -17.63 12.98
C PHE A 10 -8.36 -18.06 12.64
N CYS A 11 -9.07 -17.21 11.89
CA CYS A 11 -10.46 -17.36 11.51
C CYS A 11 -10.71 -18.65 10.70
N PRO A 12 -11.61 -19.53 11.14
CA PRO A 12 -11.86 -20.80 10.46
C PRO A 12 -12.65 -20.66 9.15
N PHE A 13 -13.07 -19.44 8.80
CA PHE A 13 -13.77 -19.08 7.56
C PHE A 13 -12.91 -18.26 6.60
N LEU A 14 -11.60 -18.15 6.87
CA LEU A 14 -10.65 -17.58 5.92
C LEU A 14 -10.18 -18.68 4.96
N GLY A 15 -10.16 -18.41 3.65
CA GLY A 15 -9.69 -19.36 2.65
C GLY A 15 -9.43 -18.71 1.28
N PHE A 16 -9.06 -19.47 0.26
CA PHE A 16 -8.91 -18.99 -1.12
C PHE A 16 -10.23 -19.03 -1.88
N GLU A 17 -10.40 -18.16 -2.90
CA GLU A 17 -11.64 -18.09 -3.71
C GLU A 17 -12.06 -19.47 -4.26
N ASP A 18 -11.09 -20.27 -4.71
CA ASP A 18 -11.31 -21.61 -5.27
C ASP A 18 -11.10 -22.76 -4.26
N ASP A 19 -10.54 -22.48 -3.09
CA ASP A 19 -10.29 -23.46 -2.01
C ASP A 19 -10.57 -22.85 -0.62
N PRO A 20 -11.79 -23.01 -0.08
CA PRO A 20 -12.17 -22.42 1.21
C PRO A 20 -11.49 -23.05 2.42
N THR A 21 -10.73 -24.14 2.23
CA THR A 21 -10.03 -24.83 3.32
C THR A 21 -8.57 -24.42 3.46
N THR A 22 -8.02 -23.76 2.44
CA THR A 22 -6.65 -23.28 2.41
C THR A 22 -6.62 -21.76 2.53
N ALA A 23 -5.85 -21.23 3.48
CA ALA A 23 -5.63 -19.79 3.64
C ALA A 23 -4.13 -19.49 3.77
N LEU A 24 -3.72 -18.28 3.38
CA LEU A 24 -2.37 -17.79 3.68
C LEU A 24 -2.33 -17.33 5.13
N ALA A 25 -1.32 -17.79 5.88
CA ALA A 25 -1.08 -17.42 7.27
C ALA A 25 -0.53 -15.99 7.45
N TYR A 26 -0.46 -15.21 6.36
CA TYR A 26 -0.06 -13.82 6.35
C TYR A 26 -1.09 -12.99 5.55
N PRO A 27 -1.20 -11.67 5.80
CA PRO A 27 -2.16 -10.82 5.09
C PRO A 27 -1.92 -10.85 3.57
N ALA A 28 -2.93 -11.25 2.80
CA ALA A 28 -2.81 -11.39 1.35
C ALA A 28 -4.15 -11.19 0.64
N LYS A 29 -4.10 -10.68 -0.60
CA LYS A 29 -5.32 -10.48 -1.43
C LYS A 29 -6.03 -11.79 -1.78
N LEU A 30 -5.34 -12.92 -1.66
CA LEU A 30 -5.87 -14.27 -1.90
C LEU A 30 -6.77 -14.79 -0.77
N ASN A 31 -6.77 -14.13 0.40
CA ASN A 31 -7.62 -14.53 1.52
C ASN A 31 -9.03 -13.92 1.40
N PHE A 32 -10.02 -14.81 1.33
CA PHE A 32 -11.45 -14.54 1.21
C PHE A 32 -12.18 -14.96 2.48
N CYS A 33 -13.22 -14.20 2.82
CA CYS A 33 -14.13 -14.52 3.92
C CYS A 33 -15.29 -15.38 3.40
N PHE A 34 -15.35 -16.62 3.85
CA PHE A 34 -16.44 -17.57 3.56
C PHE A 34 -17.60 -17.50 4.56
N ARG A 35 -17.46 -16.66 5.60
CA ARG A 35 -18.58 -16.29 6.47
C ARG A 35 -19.48 -15.25 5.82
N ALA A 36 -18.91 -14.41 4.94
CA ALA A 36 -19.67 -13.44 4.17
C ALA A 36 -20.41 -14.10 3.01
N LYS A 37 -21.55 -13.51 2.62
CA LYS A 37 -22.28 -13.90 1.39
C LYS A 37 -22.51 -12.69 0.46
N PRO A 38 -22.05 -12.74 -0.82
CA PRO A 38 -21.16 -13.78 -1.37
C PRO A 38 -19.79 -13.77 -0.69
N ALA A 39 -19.03 -14.87 -0.84
CA ALA A 39 -17.64 -14.90 -0.38
C ALA A 39 -16.87 -13.75 -1.05
N ALA A 40 -16.09 -13.03 -0.26
CA ALA A 40 -15.46 -11.78 -0.69
C ALA A 40 -14.03 -11.67 -0.17
N PRO A 41 -13.13 -11.02 -0.91
CA PRO A 41 -11.77 -10.77 -0.44
C PRO A 41 -11.82 -9.90 0.81
N VAL A 42 -10.94 -10.17 1.77
CA VAL A 42 -10.84 -9.39 3.01
C VAL A 42 -9.72 -8.37 2.88
N SER A 43 -9.89 -7.17 3.43
CA SER A 43 -8.83 -6.14 3.44
C SER A 43 -7.59 -6.63 4.21
N LEU A 44 -6.39 -6.21 3.79
CA LEU A 44 -5.14 -6.62 4.45
C LEU A 44 -5.09 -6.21 5.92
N ALA A 45 -5.60 -5.00 6.23
CA ALA A 45 -5.70 -4.50 7.60
C ALA A 45 -6.60 -5.41 8.46
N HIS A 46 -7.80 -5.72 8.00
CA HIS A 46 -8.70 -6.60 8.75
C HIS A 46 -8.17 -8.03 8.89
N GLN A 47 -7.43 -8.53 7.90
CA GLN A 47 -6.76 -9.82 8.02
C GLN A 47 -5.72 -9.83 9.14
N ARG A 48 -4.83 -8.83 9.15
CA ARG A 48 -3.77 -8.70 10.15
C ARG A 48 -4.30 -8.52 11.56
N ASP A 49 -5.33 -7.68 11.71
CA ASP A 49 -5.78 -7.23 13.02
C ASP A 49 -6.89 -8.15 13.59
N LYS A 50 -7.54 -8.95 12.74
CA LYS A 50 -8.63 -9.86 13.13
C LYS A 50 -8.47 -11.25 12.54
N CYS A 51 -8.58 -11.44 11.22
CA CYS A 51 -8.77 -12.77 10.65
C CYS A 51 -7.59 -13.75 10.87
N LEU A 52 -6.37 -13.27 11.02
CA LEU A 52 -5.15 -14.09 11.22
C LEU A 52 -4.66 -14.10 12.67
N THR A 53 -5.53 -13.71 13.59
CA THR A 53 -5.26 -13.63 15.04
C THR A 53 -6.41 -14.28 15.79
N GLU A 54 -6.23 -14.56 17.08
CA GLU A 54 -7.31 -15.02 17.96
C GLU A 54 -8.50 -14.05 18.04
N PHE A 55 -8.30 -12.77 17.70
CA PHE A 55 -9.35 -11.75 17.70
C PHE A 55 -10.38 -11.91 16.59
N TYR A 56 -10.29 -12.92 15.72
CA TYR A 56 -11.33 -13.21 14.73
C TYR A 56 -12.72 -13.41 15.36
N VAL A 57 -12.77 -13.82 16.63
CA VAL A 57 -14.01 -14.01 17.40
C VAL A 57 -14.79 -12.70 17.61
N ASP A 58 -14.11 -11.56 17.50
CA ASP A 58 -14.70 -10.22 17.60
C ASP A 58 -15.10 -9.64 16.24
N CYS A 59 -14.87 -10.36 15.14
CA CYS A 59 -15.24 -9.88 13.82
C CYS A 59 -16.78 -9.83 13.70
N PRO A 60 -17.40 -8.69 13.31
CA PRO A 60 -18.85 -8.58 13.22
C PRO A 60 -19.46 -9.56 12.21
N VAL A 61 -18.72 -9.90 11.15
CA VAL A 61 -19.13 -10.92 10.18
C VAL A 61 -19.03 -12.32 10.81
N PHE A 62 -18.01 -12.60 11.62
CA PHE A 62 -17.88 -13.87 12.33
C PHE A 62 -19.04 -14.11 13.32
N GLN A 63 -19.39 -13.07 14.08
CA GLN A 63 -20.44 -13.07 15.10
C GLN A 63 -21.86 -13.07 14.53
N SER A 64 -22.04 -12.68 13.26
CA SER A 64 -23.36 -12.67 12.64
C SER A 64 -23.99 -14.07 12.62
N GLU A 65 -25.23 -14.18 13.11
CA GLU A 65 -26.03 -15.42 13.08
C GLU A 65 -26.33 -15.86 11.64
N ASN A 66 -26.60 -14.87 10.78
CA ASN A 66 -26.89 -15.06 9.37
C ASN A 66 -25.76 -14.50 8.51
N PRO A 67 -25.35 -15.19 7.42
CA PRO A 67 -24.30 -14.69 6.55
C PRO A 67 -24.68 -13.35 5.92
N ILE A 68 -23.94 -12.30 6.26
CA ILE A 68 -24.09 -10.95 5.73
C ILE A 68 -23.07 -10.67 4.61
N PRO A 69 -23.30 -9.70 3.72
CA PRO A 69 -22.26 -9.19 2.84
C PRO A 69 -21.09 -8.66 3.65
N LEU A 70 -19.87 -8.84 3.15
CA LEU A 70 -18.68 -8.31 3.81
C LEU A 70 -18.73 -6.78 3.82
N PRO A 71 -18.76 -6.10 4.98
CA PRO A 71 -18.83 -4.64 5.06
C PRO A 71 -17.73 -3.96 4.26
N GLU A 72 -18.03 -2.81 3.64
CA GLU A 72 -17.07 -2.11 2.77
C GLU A 72 -15.77 -1.75 3.47
N SER A 73 -15.84 -1.36 4.75
CA SER A 73 -14.67 -1.02 5.56
C SER A 73 -13.69 -2.17 5.77
N ILE A 74 -14.13 -3.42 5.65
CA ILE A 74 -13.28 -4.61 5.82
C ILE A 74 -13.14 -5.43 4.54
N ARG A 75 -13.75 -4.99 3.44
CA ARG A 75 -13.69 -5.63 2.13
C ARG A 75 -12.37 -5.31 1.45
N GLY A 76 -11.72 -6.34 0.90
CA GLY A 76 -10.48 -6.22 0.15
C GLY A 76 -10.73 -5.79 -1.30
N GLU A 77 -9.67 -5.35 -1.96
CA GLU A 77 -9.71 -5.03 -3.38
C GLU A 77 -9.97 -6.30 -4.20
N ARG A 78 -11.09 -6.33 -4.94
CA ARG A 78 -11.30 -7.31 -5.99
C ARG A 78 -10.67 -6.73 -7.25
N LYS A 79 -9.66 -7.40 -7.85
CA LYS A 79 -9.33 -7.12 -9.25
C LYS A 79 -10.62 -7.36 -10.02
N SER A 80 -11.23 -6.31 -10.55
CA SER A 80 -12.34 -6.51 -11.46
C SER A 80 -11.76 -7.36 -12.58
N LYS A 81 -12.25 -8.59 -12.76
CA LYS A 81 -12.17 -9.18 -14.09
C LYS A 81 -12.97 -8.21 -14.94
N THR A 82 -12.30 -7.27 -15.58
CA THR A 82 -12.84 -6.57 -16.75
C THR A 82 -13.26 -7.72 -17.63
N PHE A 83 -14.57 -7.97 -17.64
CA PHE A 83 -15.16 -8.92 -18.54
C PHE A 83 -14.78 -8.35 -19.91
N GLN A 84 -13.73 -8.91 -20.52
CA GLN A 84 -13.38 -8.64 -21.89
C GLN A 84 -14.50 -9.31 -22.68
N PHE A 85 -15.67 -8.67 -22.68
CA PHE A 85 -16.77 -9.04 -23.54
C PHE A 85 -16.15 -9.01 -24.93
N ASN A 86 -16.07 -10.15 -25.59
CA ASN A 86 -15.48 -10.20 -26.91
C ASN A 86 -16.54 -9.56 -27.83
N TRP A 87 -16.49 -8.23 -28.03
CA TRP A 87 -17.43 -7.49 -28.88
C TRP A 87 -17.24 -7.82 -30.37
N VAL A 88 -16.11 -8.45 -30.73
CA VAL A 88 -15.75 -8.83 -32.09
C VAL A 88 -16.87 -9.58 -32.84
N PRO A 89 -17.51 -10.65 -32.29
CA PRO A 89 -18.65 -11.30 -32.92
C PRO A 89 -19.87 -10.38 -33.11
N LEU A 90 -20.15 -9.48 -32.16
CA LEU A 90 -21.26 -8.53 -32.27
C LEU A 90 -20.99 -7.50 -33.38
N VAL A 91 -19.76 -6.97 -33.44
CA VAL A 91 -19.31 -6.02 -34.47
C VAL A 91 -19.31 -6.68 -35.85
N ALA A 92 -18.85 -7.93 -35.96
CA ALA A 92 -18.88 -8.68 -37.22
C ALA A 92 -20.31 -8.90 -37.72
N LEU A 93 -21.25 -9.24 -36.83
CA LEU A 93 -22.66 -9.43 -37.18
C LEU A 93 -23.30 -8.10 -37.63
N ILE A 94 -23.03 -7.00 -36.93
CA ILE A 94 -23.49 -5.66 -37.32
C ILE A 94 -22.93 -5.26 -38.69
N ALA A 95 -21.65 -5.52 -38.95
CA ALA A 95 -21.03 -5.20 -40.24
C ALA A 95 -21.68 -5.96 -41.41
N VAL A 96 -21.97 -7.26 -41.23
CA VAL A 96 -22.68 -8.06 -42.25
C VAL A 96 -24.08 -7.51 -42.52
N VAL A 97 -24.80 -7.12 -41.47
CA VAL A 97 -26.14 -6.51 -41.60
C VAL A 97 -26.08 -5.16 -42.33
N ILE A 98 -25.10 -4.31 -42.00
CA ILE A 98 -24.91 -3.01 -42.68
C ILE A 98 -24.56 -3.21 -44.15
N ILE A 99 -23.64 -4.13 -44.47
CA ILE A 99 -23.27 -4.43 -45.86
C ILE A 99 -24.49 -4.93 -46.64
N GLY A 100 -25.31 -5.79 -46.03
CA GLY A 100 -26.58 -6.25 -46.61
C GLY A 100 -27.56 -5.11 -46.87
N LEU A 101 -27.72 -4.18 -45.92
CA LEU A 101 -28.59 -3.00 -46.07
C LEU A 101 -28.09 -2.03 -47.15
N VAL A 102 -26.78 -1.80 -47.22
CA VAL A 102 -26.15 -0.96 -48.26
C VAL A 102 -26.33 -1.59 -49.64
N ALA A 103 -26.15 -2.92 -49.77
CA ALA A 103 -26.42 -3.62 -51.02
C ALA A 103 -27.91 -3.53 -51.41
N LEU A 104 -28.83 -3.60 -50.45
CA LEU A 104 -30.28 -3.43 -50.65
C LEU A 104 -30.67 -1.99 -51.09
N LEU A 105 -29.96 -0.99 -50.58
CA LEU A 105 -30.10 0.42 -51.03
C LEU A 105 -29.55 0.62 -52.44
N LEU A 106 -28.39 0.04 -52.77
CA LEU A 106 -27.75 0.15 -54.09
C LEU A 106 -28.50 -0.61 -55.19
N THR A 107 -29.22 -1.68 -54.85
CA THR A 107 -30.10 -2.42 -55.78
C THR A 107 -31.44 -1.72 -56.03
N GLY A 108 -31.70 -0.56 -55.40
CA GLY A 108 -32.83 0.31 -55.72
C GLY A 108 -34.19 -0.17 -55.22
N VAL A 109 -34.24 -1.13 -54.29
CA VAL A 109 -35.50 -1.69 -53.77
C VAL A 109 -36.14 -0.78 -52.71
N PHE A 110 -35.36 0.05 -52.01
CA PHE A 110 -35.85 0.99 -51.00
C PHE A 110 -35.58 2.43 -51.42
N THR A 111 -36.60 3.10 -51.96
CA THR A 111 -36.55 4.54 -52.26
C THR A 111 -36.99 5.33 -51.03
N PHE A 112 -36.04 5.88 -50.28
CA PHE A 112 -36.33 6.93 -49.30
C PHE A 112 -36.66 8.23 -50.05
N ARG A 113 -37.95 8.54 -50.19
CA ARG A 113 -38.40 9.86 -50.63
C ARG A 113 -38.08 10.88 -49.53
N GLY A 114 -37.20 11.85 -49.81
CA GLY A 114 -37.17 13.09 -49.03
C GLY A 114 -35.81 13.68 -48.66
N PHE A 115 -34.69 13.30 -49.30
CA PHE A 115 -33.40 13.97 -49.05
C PHE A 115 -32.93 14.74 -50.29
N THR A 116 -33.07 16.06 -50.27
CA THR A 116 -32.44 16.98 -51.23
C THR A 116 -31.14 17.52 -50.62
N PRO A 117 -29.96 17.20 -51.17
CA PRO A 117 -28.72 17.85 -50.75
C PRO A 117 -28.69 19.31 -51.24
N PRO A 118 -28.21 20.27 -50.44
CA PRO A 118 -28.05 21.65 -50.90
C PRO A 118 -26.91 21.76 -51.92
N LEU A 119 -27.20 22.47 -53.01
CA LEU A 119 -26.26 22.85 -54.07
C LEU A 119 -25.17 23.77 -53.51
N ALA A 120 -23.93 23.44 -53.83
CA ALA A 120 -22.76 24.27 -53.59
C ALA A 120 -22.71 25.39 -54.63
N ASP A 121 -22.76 26.64 -54.17
CA ASP A 121 -22.44 27.81 -55.00
C ASP A 121 -20.92 27.92 -55.15
N ILE A 122 -20.48 27.77 -56.41
CA ILE A 122 -19.09 27.98 -56.82
C ILE A 122 -18.96 29.45 -57.22
N SER A 123 -18.41 30.29 -56.33
CA SER A 123 -17.94 31.62 -56.70
C SER A 123 -16.48 31.55 -57.11
N THR A 124 -16.27 31.63 -58.42
CA THR A 124 -14.99 31.92 -59.08
C THR A 124 -14.57 33.36 -58.77
N ALA A 125 -13.39 33.54 -58.19
CA ALA A 125 -12.67 34.81 -58.19
C ALA A 125 -11.25 34.58 -58.72
N THR A 126 -11.01 35.12 -59.92
CA THR A 126 -9.71 35.27 -60.58
C THR A 126 -8.97 36.51 -60.04
N HIS A 127 -7.63 36.51 -60.19
CA HIS A 127 -6.62 37.59 -60.02
C HIS A 127 -5.70 37.37 -58.80
N THR A 128 -4.38 37.47 -58.81
CA THR A 128 -3.31 37.88 -59.74
C THR A 128 -1.99 37.50 -59.02
N PRO A 129 -0.86 37.13 -59.68
CA PRO A 129 0.36 36.76 -58.97
C PRO A 129 1.16 38.03 -58.60
N ALA A 130 1.50 38.18 -57.32
CA ALA A 130 2.43 39.22 -56.87
C ALA A 130 3.31 38.70 -55.72
N HIS A 131 4.57 38.47 -56.09
CA HIS A 131 5.82 38.52 -55.33
C HIS A 131 5.82 38.35 -53.80
N LEU A 132 6.66 37.38 -53.40
CA LEU A 132 7.20 37.12 -52.08
C LEU A 132 7.81 38.37 -51.42
N PRO A 133 7.70 38.46 -50.08
CA PRO A 133 8.90 38.59 -49.27
C PRO A 133 8.95 37.50 -48.18
N VAL A 134 10.10 36.85 -48.12
CA VAL A 134 10.51 35.96 -47.03
C VAL A 134 10.67 36.82 -45.78
N VAL A 135 9.88 36.53 -44.73
CA VAL A 135 10.05 37.11 -43.40
C VAL A 135 10.71 36.05 -42.50
N PRO A 136 11.83 36.37 -41.84
CA PRO A 136 12.55 35.43 -40.98
C PRO A 136 11.76 35.10 -39.72
N LEU A 137 11.87 33.83 -39.30
CA LEU A 137 11.31 33.28 -38.08
C LEU A 137 11.91 34.00 -36.86
N SER A 138 11.14 34.89 -36.23
CA SER A 138 11.47 35.48 -34.94
C SER A 138 10.77 34.65 -33.86
N ALA A 139 11.57 34.01 -33.00
CA ALA A 139 11.09 33.29 -31.84
C ALA A 139 10.64 34.30 -30.78
N GLU A 140 9.35 34.37 -30.52
CA GLU A 140 8.77 35.11 -29.40
C GLU A 140 8.84 34.23 -28.14
N PRO A 141 9.35 34.74 -27.00
CA PRO A 141 9.36 33.99 -25.75
C PRO A 141 7.93 33.86 -25.21
N THR A 142 7.37 32.65 -25.28
CA THR A 142 6.14 32.28 -24.61
C THR A 142 6.28 32.55 -23.11
N THR A 143 5.41 33.41 -22.60
CA THR A 143 5.32 33.76 -21.18
C THR A 143 5.02 32.52 -20.35
N THR A 144 5.93 32.21 -19.41
CA THR A 144 5.77 31.19 -18.37
C THR A 144 4.48 31.45 -17.60
N VAL A 145 3.55 30.50 -17.64
CA VAL A 145 2.36 30.51 -16.80
C VAL A 145 2.81 30.34 -15.35
N GLU A 146 2.51 31.34 -14.53
CA GLU A 146 2.78 31.39 -13.10
C GLU A 146 2.09 30.21 -12.39
N ALA A 147 2.86 29.42 -11.65
CA ALA A 147 2.36 28.26 -10.94
C ALA A 147 1.34 28.70 -9.88
N THR A 148 0.10 28.26 -10.03
CA THR A 148 -0.92 28.40 -8.99
C THR A 148 -0.47 27.61 -7.76
N ALA A 149 -0.26 28.31 -6.65
CA ALA A 149 0.06 27.70 -5.36
C ALA A 149 -1.05 26.74 -4.95
N THR A 150 -0.74 25.44 -4.97
CA THR A 150 -1.61 24.39 -4.41
C THR A 150 -1.53 24.50 -2.90
N LEU A 151 -2.68 24.62 -2.22
CA LEU A 151 -2.76 24.67 -0.77
C LEU A 151 -2.13 23.40 -0.19
N VAL A 152 -1.02 23.58 0.55
CA VAL A 152 -0.36 22.53 1.31
C VAL A 152 -1.36 22.02 2.37
N PRO A 153 -1.61 20.70 2.49
CA PRO A 153 -2.49 20.19 3.53
C PRO A 153 -1.89 20.57 4.89
N THR A 154 -2.68 21.29 5.69
CA THR A 154 -2.36 21.61 7.07
C THR A 154 -2.24 20.32 7.86
N VAL A 155 -1.02 20.00 8.30
CA VAL A 155 -0.74 18.88 9.18
C VAL A 155 -1.54 19.12 10.46
N THR A 156 -2.63 18.37 10.62
CA THR A 156 -3.43 18.41 11.85
C THR A 156 -2.61 17.71 12.91
N ALA A 157 -1.99 18.48 13.80
CA ALA A 157 -1.33 17.96 14.98
C ALA A 157 -2.34 17.14 15.79
N THR A 158 -2.26 15.83 15.67
CA THR A 158 -2.98 14.91 16.54
C THR A 158 -2.29 15.00 17.90
N TRP A 159 -2.96 15.64 18.85
CA TRP A 159 -2.51 15.71 20.23
C TRP A 159 -2.43 14.29 20.78
N LEU A 160 -1.20 13.80 20.97
CA LEU A 160 -0.94 12.55 21.65
C LEU A 160 -1.41 12.67 23.10
N ILE A 161 -2.37 11.84 23.47
CA ILE A 161 -2.77 11.63 24.87
C ILE A 161 -1.54 11.06 25.59
N PRO A 162 -1.08 11.63 26.73
CA PRO A 162 0.07 11.12 27.46
C PRO A 162 -0.33 9.84 28.21
N GLY A 163 -0.31 8.72 27.50
CA GLY A 163 -0.30 7.38 28.08
C GLY A 163 1.11 7.05 28.55
N LYS A 164 1.22 6.36 29.71
CA LYS A 164 2.45 5.79 30.29
C LYS A 164 3.55 5.58 29.23
N HIS A 165 4.65 6.32 29.34
CA HIS A 165 5.81 6.16 28.48
C HIS A 165 6.31 4.71 28.57
N THR A 166 5.96 3.90 27.57
CA THR A 166 6.62 2.63 27.33
C THR A 166 8.04 2.97 26.86
N PRO A 167 9.10 2.51 27.54
CA PRO A 167 10.46 2.75 27.07
C PRO A 167 10.62 2.14 25.67
N ARG A 168 11.27 2.89 24.77
CA ARG A 168 11.41 2.54 23.33
C ARG A 168 10.08 2.40 22.59
N ALA A 169 9.08 3.20 22.96
CA ALA A 169 7.93 3.42 22.09
C ALA A 169 8.38 3.97 20.73
N LEU A 170 7.56 3.72 19.71
CA LEU A 170 7.80 4.23 18.35
C LEU A 170 8.13 5.73 18.39
N GLU A 171 9.14 6.13 17.63
CA GLU A 171 9.63 7.51 17.53
C GLU A 171 10.18 8.12 18.84
N THR A 172 10.37 7.32 19.91
CA THR A 172 11.04 7.77 21.14
C THR A 172 12.53 7.46 21.06
N PRO A 173 13.42 8.47 20.99
CA PRO A 173 14.85 8.23 20.91
C PRO A 173 15.41 7.64 22.22
N PHE A 174 16.40 6.75 22.11
CA PHE A 174 17.06 6.11 23.24
C PHE A 174 18.56 5.90 22.96
N GLY A 175 19.33 5.65 24.02
CA GLY A 175 20.78 5.60 23.93
C GLY A 175 21.42 6.98 23.78
N THR A 176 22.73 7.04 23.97
CA THR A 176 23.49 8.31 24.04
C THR A 176 24.65 8.40 23.05
N SER A 177 25.05 7.30 22.38
CA SER A 177 26.15 7.33 21.42
C SER A 177 26.12 6.13 20.44
N PRO A 178 25.51 6.28 19.26
CA PRO A 178 24.58 7.36 18.90
C PRO A 178 23.20 7.15 19.52
N GLN A 179 22.39 8.19 19.46
CA GLN A 179 20.98 8.09 19.81
C GLN A 179 20.24 7.38 18.66
N LEU A 180 19.44 6.37 19.01
CA LEU A 180 18.69 5.55 18.06
C LEU A 180 17.20 5.73 18.29
N VAL A 181 16.41 5.48 17.25
CA VAL A 181 14.95 5.46 17.34
C VAL A 181 14.39 4.31 16.51
N ILE A 182 13.29 3.71 16.99
CA ILE A 182 12.54 2.72 16.22
C ILE A 182 11.41 3.47 15.50
N HIS A 183 11.46 3.47 14.17
CA HIS A 183 10.45 4.09 13.32
C HIS A 183 9.66 3.04 12.57
N LYS A 184 8.34 3.19 12.51
CA LYS A 184 7.47 2.36 11.68
C LYS A 184 7.10 3.13 10.43
N VAL A 185 7.57 2.65 9.28
CA VAL A 185 7.38 3.30 7.99
C VAL A 185 5.90 3.51 7.69
N ALA A 186 5.51 4.74 7.39
CA ALA A 186 4.18 5.13 6.94
C ALA A 186 4.05 5.09 5.42
N ALA A 187 2.80 5.15 4.93
CA ALA A 187 2.50 5.21 3.51
C ALA A 187 3.20 6.40 2.82
N GLY A 188 3.96 6.11 1.77
CA GLY A 188 4.69 7.11 0.99
C GLY A 188 6.02 7.58 1.61
N GLU A 189 6.43 7.07 2.77
CA GLU A 189 7.76 7.36 3.31
C GLU A 189 8.84 6.55 2.58
N GLY A 190 9.99 7.20 2.36
CA GLY A 190 11.19 6.61 1.77
C GLY A 190 12.42 6.97 2.59
N PHE A 191 13.54 6.26 2.36
CA PHE A 191 14.79 6.50 3.10
C PHE A 191 15.26 7.96 3.05
N ILE A 192 15.07 8.65 1.92
CA ILE A 192 15.46 10.07 1.78
C ILE A 192 14.67 10.97 2.73
N LEU A 193 13.34 10.82 2.76
CA LEU A 193 12.47 11.61 3.65
C LEU A 193 12.76 11.30 5.13
N LEU A 194 13.04 10.04 5.45
CA LEU A 194 13.38 9.63 6.81
C LEU A 194 14.75 10.18 7.24
N ALA A 195 15.73 10.14 6.33
CA ALA A 195 17.06 10.71 6.56
C ALA A 195 16.98 12.21 6.86
N GLU A 196 16.20 12.96 6.08
CA GLU A 196 15.94 14.38 6.33
C GLU A 196 15.24 14.61 7.68
N LYS A 197 14.21 13.83 7.99
CA LYS A 197 13.42 13.94 9.24
C LYS A 197 14.27 13.73 10.50
N PHE A 198 15.18 12.74 10.47
CA PHE A 198 15.99 12.36 11.63
C PHE A 198 17.41 12.92 11.60
N HIS A 199 17.72 13.79 10.63
CA HIS A 199 19.04 14.39 10.44
C HIS A 199 20.15 13.33 10.35
N THR A 200 19.96 12.39 9.44
CA THR A 200 20.91 11.32 9.09
C THR A 200 20.93 11.13 7.56
N THR A 201 21.45 9.99 7.08
CA THR A 201 21.56 9.63 5.66
C THR A 201 20.88 8.29 5.40
N ALA A 202 20.39 8.11 4.17
CA ALA A 202 19.79 6.85 3.74
C ALA A 202 20.75 5.66 3.88
N ASP A 203 22.05 5.90 3.65
CA ASP A 203 23.06 4.86 3.76
C ASP A 203 23.36 4.50 5.23
N ALA A 204 23.39 5.47 6.14
CA ALA A 204 23.51 5.20 7.58
C ALA A 204 22.31 4.39 8.10
N ILE A 205 21.09 4.73 7.69
CA ILE A 205 19.89 3.95 8.02
C ILE A 205 20.05 2.52 7.48
N LYS A 206 20.38 2.36 6.20
CA LYS A 206 20.50 1.02 5.60
C LYS A 206 21.59 0.18 6.24
N ALA A 207 22.72 0.78 6.59
CA ALA A 207 23.88 0.09 7.15
C ALA A 207 23.58 -0.60 8.48
N ILE A 208 22.74 0.00 9.33
CA ILE A 208 22.44 -0.52 10.66
C ILE A 208 21.13 -1.31 10.74
N ASN A 209 20.44 -1.55 9.62
CA ASN A 209 19.22 -2.37 9.60
C ASN A 209 19.49 -3.71 8.93
N TYR A 210 19.31 -4.79 9.68
CA TYR A 210 19.57 -6.14 9.21
C TYR A 210 18.50 -6.62 8.23
N GLN A 211 18.91 -7.23 7.11
CA GLN A 211 18.04 -7.85 6.11
C GLN A 211 16.88 -6.96 5.65
N LEU A 212 17.17 -5.70 5.32
CA LEU A 212 16.17 -4.82 4.72
C LEU A 212 15.63 -5.42 3.40
N PRO A 213 14.32 -5.27 3.12
CA PRO A 213 13.77 -5.62 1.82
C PRO A 213 14.34 -4.69 0.73
N ASP A 214 14.41 -5.19 -0.51
CA ASP A 214 14.86 -4.42 -1.68
C ASP A 214 14.06 -3.12 -1.90
N SER A 215 12.81 -3.10 -1.45
CA SER A 215 11.92 -1.94 -1.48
C SER A 215 11.40 -1.67 -0.09
N LEU A 216 11.40 -0.39 0.32
CA LEU A 216 10.88 0.00 1.62
C LEU A 216 9.35 -0.02 1.60
N TRP A 217 8.75 -0.92 2.37
CA TRP A 217 7.30 -1.05 2.49
C TRP A 217 6.74 -0.42 3.76
N GLU A 218 5.45 -0.10 3.71
CA GLU A 218 4.70 0.36 4.88
C GLU A 218 4.76 -0.66 6.02
N ASN A 219 4.76 -0.16 7.26
CA ASN A 219 4.89 -0.91 8.50
C ASN A 219 6.25 -1.60 8.71
N THR A 220 7.23 -1.40 7.83
CA THR A 220 8.61 -1.81 8.11
C THR A 220 9.10 -1.10 9.36
N LEU A 221 9.70 -1.83 10.29
CA LEU A 221 10.35 -1.27 11.47
C LEU A 221 11.81 -1.00 11.13
N LEU A 222 12.24 0.24 11.28
CA LEU A 222 13.60 0.69 11.05
C LEU A 222 14.22 1.17 12.35
N VAL A 223 15.47 0.80 12.58
CA VAL A 223 16.35 1.46 13.54
C VAL A 223 16.99 2.65 12.83
N ILE A 224 16.72 3.87 13.28
CA ILE A 224 17.22 5.09 12.65
C ILE A 224 18.18 5.79 13.62
N PRO A 225 19.40 6.12 13.20
CA PRO A 225 20.28 6.98 13.98
C PRO A 225 19.79 8.42 13.89
N VAL A 226 19.81 9.13 15.01
CA VAL A 226 19.29 10.50 15.11
C VAL A 226 20.45 11.49 15.19
N ASN A 227 20.43 12.53 14.36
CA ASN A 227 21.45 13.58 14.30
C ASN A 227 22.90 13.08 14.04
N THR A 228 23.06 11.96 13.34
CA THR A 228 24.38 11.45 12.96
C THR A 228 24.33 10.59 11.70
N ASP A 229 25.42 10.65 10.94
CA ASP A 229 25.70 9.76 9.81
C ASP A 229 26.82 8.75 10.14
N ASP A 230 27.53 8.99 11.24
CA ASP A 230 28.59 8.10 11.69
C ASP A 230 27.99 6.90 12.43
N VAL A 231 27.84 5.82 11.68
CA VAL A 231 27.40 4.51 12.17
C VAL A 231 28.53 3.48 12.12
N ALA A 232 29.77 3.92 11.93
CA ALA A 232 30.91 3.04 11.86
C ALA A 232 31.08 2.25 13.17
N GLY A 233 31.16 0.93 13.07
CA GLY A 233 31.31 0.05 14.23
C GLY A 233 30.02 -0.31 14.96
N LEU A 234 28.84 0.15 14.49
CA LEU A 234 27.57 -0.39 14.93
C LEU A 234 27.26 -1.71 14.21
N PRO A 235 26.69 -2.71 14.91
CA PRO A 235 26.15 -3.88 14.25
C PRO A 235 24.87 -3.51 13.49
N ALA A 236 24.46 -4.38 12.57
CA ALA A 236 23.12 -4.32 12.03
C ALA A 236 22.11 -4.78 13.10
N PHE A 237 20.96 -4.13 13.18
CA PHE A 237 19.92 -4.41 14.16
C PHE A 237 18.69 -5.02 13.51
N SER A 238 18.04 -5.93 14.23
CA SER A 238 16.67 -6.36 13.96
C SER A 238 15.74 -5.84 15.04
N VAL A 239 14.50 -5.47 14.69
CA VAL A 239 13.50 -5.03 15.66
C VAL A 239 12.55 -6.18 15.98
N VAL A 240 12.39 -6.48 17.26
CA VAL A 240 11.48 -7.51 17.76
C VAL A 240 10.49 -6.91 18.75
N GLU A 241 9.25 -7.38 18.68
CA GLU A 241 8.20 -7.02 19.63
C GLU A 241 8.10 -8.13 20.69
N ILE A 242 8.06 -7.74 21.96
CA ILE A 242 7.90 -8.67 23.07
C ILE A 242 6.44 -9.12 23.17
N ARG A 243 6.23 -10.44 23.08
CA ARG A 243 4.88 -11.06 23.09
C ARG A 243 4.58 -11.89 24.33
N ALA A 244 5.51 -11.94 25.29
CA ALA A 244 5.35 -12.71 26.52
C ALA A 244 5.62 -11.80 27.74
N GLU A 245 4.78 -11.91 28.75
CA GLU A 245 4.91 -11.13 29.99
C GLU A 245 6.02 -11.69 30.90
N GLY A 246 6.66 -10.79 31.64
CA GLY A 246 7.47 -11.15 32.80
C GLY A 246 8.80 -11.83 32.48
N MET A 247 9.24 -11.81 31.22
CA MET A 247 10.58 -12.26 30.83
C MET A 247 11.60 -11.17 31.15
N THR A 248 12.70 -11.53 31.82
CA THR A 248 13.82 -10.61 32.03
C THR A 248 14.72 -10.55 30.81
N ILE A 249 15.47 -9.46 30.65
CA ILE A 249 16.46 -9.30 29.58
C ILE A 249 17.50 -10.43 29.55
N GLU A 250 17.93 -10.93 30.70
CA GLU A 250 18.87 -12.05 30.82
C GLU A 250 18.23 -13.35 30.30
N SER A 251 16.99 -13.63 30.71
CA SER A 251 16.28 -14.83 30.27
C SER A 251 15.94 -14.80 28.79
N TYR A 252 15.64 -13.61 28.24
CA TYR A 252 15.45 -13.40 26.81
C TYR A 252 16.75 -13.65 26.03
N ALA A 253 17.84 -13.01 26.46
CA ALA A 253 19.16 -13.16 25.83
C ALA A 253 19.62 -14.62 25.84
N ALA A 254 19.50 -15.32 26.98
CA ALA A 254 19.87 -16.72 27.11
C ALA A 254 19.05 -17.63 26.18
N ARG A 255 17.73 -17.40 26.07
CA ARG A 255 16.84 -18.19 25.20
C ARG A 255 17.16 -17.99 23.73
N MET A 256 17.49 -16.76 23.34
CA MET A 256 17.79 -16.38 21.96
C MET A 256 19.29 -16.56 21.61
N GLN A 257 20.12 -17.01 22.56
CA GLN A 257 21.57 -17.13 22.42
C GLN A 257 22.26 -15.81 22.04
N LEU A 258 21.79 -14.71 22.61
CA LEU A 258 22.30 -13.35 22.38
C LEU A 258 23.26 -12.94 23.50
N ASP A 259 24.17 -12.02 23.17
CA ASP A 259 25.01 -11.34 24.16
C ASP A 259 24.14 -10.36 24.98
N VAL A 260 23.97 -10.67 26.26
CA VAL A 260 23.17 -9.88 27.19
C VAL A 260 23.77 -8.49 27.45
N GLU A 261 25.09 -8.35 27.42
CA GLU A 261 25.75 -7.07 27.65
C GLU A 261 25.50 -6.12 26.49
N MET A 262 25.65 -6.63 25.26
CA MET A 262 25.35 -5.87 24.04
C MET A 262 23.86 -5.55 23.93
N LEU A 263 22.99 -6.50 24.25
CA LEU A 263 21.55 -6.28 24.24
C LEU A 263 21.14 -5.19 25.23
N LYS A 264 21.66 -5.22 26.47
CA LYS A 264 21.42 -4.16 27.46
C LYS A 264 21.95 -2.82 27.00
N LYS A 265 23.19 -2.79 26.50
CA LYS A 265 23.88 -1.57 26.04
C LYS A 265 23.10 -0.84 24.96
N TYR A 266 22.70 -1.53 23.89
CA TYR A 266 22.03 -0.87 22.76
C TYR A 266 20.58 -0.49 23.04
N ASN A 267 19.91 -1.18 23.97
CA ASN A 267 18.52 -0.88 24.33
C ASN A 267 18.39 0.07 25.52
N ASP A 268 19.51 0.54 26.07
CA ASP A 268 19.58 1.39 27.27
C ASP A 268 18.79 0.78 28.45
N LEU A 269 19.05 -0.51 28.71
CA LEU A 269 18.31 -1.29 29.70
C LEU A 269 19.16 -1.63 30.93
N PRO A 270 18.59 -1.48 32.16
CA PRO A 270 19.27 -1.90 33.37
C PRO A 270 19.32 -3.43 33.48
N GLU A 271 20.17 -3.91 34.38
CA GLU A 271 20.19 -5.32 34.77
C GLU A 271 18.88 -5.72 35.44
N GLY A 272 18.39 -6.94 35.13
CA GLY A 272 17.13 -7.47 35.64
C GLY A 272 15.87 -6.82 35.05
N TYR A 273 16.01 -6.04 33.98
CA TYR A 273 14.86 -5.41 33.33
C TYR A 273 13.83 -6.45 32.89
N SER A 274 12.57 -6.24 33.27
CA SER A 274 11.45 -7.13 32.95
C SER A 274 10.56 -6.52 31.87
N PHE A 275 10.47 -7.20 30.73
CA PHE A 275 9.70 -6.71 29.59
C PHE A 275 8.19 -6.76 29.82
N GLN A 276 7.50 -5.76 29.29
CA GLN A 276 6.04 -5.78 29.10
C GLN A 276 5.69 -6.25 27.68
N ILE A 277 4.50 -6.81 27.51
CA ILE A 277 3.97 -7.12 26.18
C ILE A 277 3.85 -5.83 25.36
N GLY A 278 4.23 -5.91 24.08
CA GLY A 278 4.18 -4.81 23.12
C GLY A 278 5.41 -3.91 23.16
N GLU A 279 6.37 -4.16 24.06
CA GLU A 279 7.65 -3.45 24.01
C GLU A 279 8.45 -3.83 22.78
N MET A 280 9.10 -2.84 22.18
CA MET A 280 10.04 -3.05 21.08
C MET A 280 11.46 -3.17 21.64
N LEU A 281 12.22 -4.07 21.04
CA LEU A 281 13.61 -4.36 21.39
C LEU A 281 14.44 -4.40 20.10
N ILE A 282 15.58 -3.72 20.08
CA ILE A 282 16.56 -3.87 19.00
C ILE A 282 17.55 -4.98 19.36
N VAL A 283 17.74 -5.93 18.45
CA VAL A 283 18.65 -7.05 18.64
C VAL A 283 19.86 -6.84 17.74
N PRO A 284 21.07 -6.67 18.29
CA PRO A 284 22.29 -6.57 17.49
C PRO A 284 22.58 -7.93 16.84
N MET A 285 22.69 -7.94 15.52
CA MET A 285 23.09 -9.09 14.73
C MET A 285 24.60 -9.01 14.53
N THR A 286 25.34 -9.89 15.17
CA THR A 286 26.76 -10.12 14.90
C THR A 286 26.86 -11.11 13.74
N GLU A 287 27.63 -10.76 12.70
CA GLU A 287 28.08 -11.74 11.69
C GLU A 287 29.07 -12.74 12.30
#